data_AF-A0A2W4I0X6-F1
#
_entry.id   AF-A0A2W4I0X6-F1
#
_cell.length_a   1.000
_cell.length_b   1.000
_cell.length_c   1.000
_cell.angle_alpha   90.00
_cell.angle_beta   90.00
_cell.angle_gamma   90.00
#
_symmetry.space_group_name_H-M   'P 1'
#
loop_
_entity.id
_entity.type
_entity.pdbx_description
1 polymer ?
#
loop_
_entity_poly.entity_id
_entity_poly.type
_entity_poly.pdbx_seq_one_letter_code
_entity_poly.pdbx_strand_id
1 'polypeptide(L)'
;MEVCQMAVLSKKTIDRFSKNVSKFQGILRLAKDRDVNESDTVSIITDILADVLGYDKYLEITRELAIRSTYCDLAIKVDNNIQYLIEAKAIGIELKENHLRQAIDYGANHGIPWVILTNGISWEIYKIRFEKPINYDLVCSFNFLEINHKKEVDQEKLFIISKEGLSKDAREDFHEKVQSFNRFIVGAIILNENVVNTIKKELKKLNAGIKVDNDQIQKMLSSEVLKRDVIEGDEAIKAQARMKRFYKKQESAASKIKVEAVSV
;
A
#
# COMPACT_ATOMS: atom_id res chain seq x y z
N MET A 1 -17.62 -1.61 -3.78
CA MET A 1 -16.77 -1.63 -4.98
C MET A 1 -15.61 -2.57 -4.64
N GLU A 2 -15.85 -3.86 -4.79
CA GLU A 2 -14.88 -4.92 -4.44
C GLU A 2 -13.87 -5.05 -5.59
N VAL A 3 -12.65 -4.59 -5.34
CA VAL A 3 -11.51 -4.79 -6.24
C VAL A 3 -10.59 -5.77 -5.52
N CYS A 4 -10.45 -6.98 -6.07
CA CYS A 4 -9.72 -8.13 -5.50
C CYS A 4 -10.12 -8.45 -4.05
N GLN A 5 -10.90 -9.52 -3.88
CA GLN A 5 -11.30 -10.01 -2.56
C GLN A 5 -10.02 -10.38 -1.78
N MET A 6 -9.68 -9.57 -0.78
CA MET A 6 -8.61 -9.90 0.14
C MET A 6 -8.95 -11.17 0.89
N ALA A 7 -7.92 -11.87 1.39
CA ALA A 7 -8.13 -13.06 2.20
C ALA A 7 -9.14 -12.76 3.32
N VAL A 8 -10.26 -13.48 3.34
CA VAL A 8 -11.30 -13.30 4.35
C VAL A 8 -10.66 -13.42 5.73
N LEU A 9 -10.78 -12.37 6.52
CA LEU A 9 -10.22 -12.33 7.86
C LEU A 9 -10.92 -13.38 8.73
N SER A 10 -10.12 -14.14 9.47
CA SER A 10 -10.68 -15.15 10.38
C SER A 10 -11.43 -14.45 11.52
N LYS A 11 -12.49 -15.10 12.03
CA LYS A 11 -13.22 -14.60 13.21
C LYS A 11 -12.28 -14.34 14.39
N LYS A 12 -11.30 -15.22 14.61
CA LYS A 12 -10.27 -15.06 15.67
C LYS A 12 -9.49 -13.76 15.52
N THR A 13 -9.10 -13.41 14.29
CA THR A 13 -8.37 -12.17 13.98
C THR A 13 -9.25 -10.94 14.25
N ILE A 14 -10.50 -10.97 13.77
CA ILE A 14 -11.46 -9.88 13.97
C ILE A 14 -11.75 -9.67 15.46
N ASP A 15 -11.96 -10.75 16.21
CA ASP A 15 -12.22 -10.70 17.65
C ASP A 15 -11.00 -10.11 18.41
N ARG A 16 -9.77 -10.46 18.00
CA ARG A 16 -8.54 -9.88 18.58
C ARG A 16 -8.45 -8.38 18.32
N PHE A 17 -8.70 -7.93 17.09
CA PHE A 17 -8.74 -6.50 16.75
C PHE A 17 -9.82 -5.78 17.57
N SER A 18 -11.03 -6.33 17.64
CA SER A 18 -12.13 -5.76 18.40
C SER A 18 -11.81 -5.60 19.89
N LYS A 19 -11.11 -6.58 20.47
CA LYS A 19 -10.76 -6.56 21.90
C LYS A 19 -9.67 -5.55 22.21
N ASN A 20 -8.62 -5.48 21.38
CA ASN A 20 -7.39 -4.80 21.75
C ASN A 20 -7.26 -3.39 21.14
N VAL A 21 -7.88 -3.09 19.99
CA VAL A 21 -7.78 -1.74 19.37
C VAL A 21 -8.26 -0.66 20.35
N SER A 22 -9.46 -0.79 20.92
CA SER A 22 -9.98 0.23 21.84
C SER A 22 -9.17 0.36 23.12
N LYS A 23 -8.60 -0.74 23.63
CA LYS A 23 -7.65 -0.74 24.76
C LYS A 23 -6.44 0.14 24.45
N PHE A 24 -5.77 -0.11 23.32
CA PHE A 24 -4.57 0.65 22.95
C PHE A 24 -4.88 2.08 22.51
N GLN A 25 -6.06 2.36 21.97
CA GLN A 25 -6.51 3.74 21.75
C GLN A 25 -6.60 4.54 23.06
N GLY A 26 -7.01 3.91 24.17
CA GLY A 26 -6.98 4.54 25.49
C GLY A 26 -5.56 4.79 25.99
N ILE A 27 -4.69 3.79 25.87
CA ILE A 27 -3.27 3.88 26.27
C ILE A 27 -2.54 4.98 25.49
N LEU A 28 -2.72 5.03 24.16
CA LEU A 28 -2.08 6.03 23.30
C LEU A 28 -2.56 7.46 23.59
N ARG A 29 -3.84 7.65 23.94
CA ARG A 29 -4.33 8.98 24.38
C ARG A 29 -3.62 9.42 25.66
N LEU A 30 -3.56 8.55 26.67
CA LEU A 30 -2.87 8.85 27.94
C LEU A 30 -1.37 9.11 27.73
N ALA A 31 -0.73 8.32 26.87
CA ALA A 31 0.68 8.49 26.53
C ALA A 31 0.92 9.82 25.80
N LYS A 32 0.01 10.22 24.90
CA LYS A 32 0.07 11.52 24.22
C LYS A 32 -0.13 12.67 25.19
N ASP A 33 -1.11 12.58 26.08
CA ASP A 33 -1.40 13.61 27.09
C ASP A 33 -0.23 13.82 28.05
N ARG A 34 0.60 12.79 28.25
CA ARG A 34 1.80 12.81 29.09
C ARG A 34 3.09 13.11 28.33
N ASP A 35 3.01 13.28 27.01
CA ASP A 35 4.16 13.48 26.10
C ASP A 35 5.31 12.49 26.37
N VAL A 36 5.01 11.19 26.37
CA VAL A 36 6.01 10.16 26.70
C VAL A 36 7.14 10.10 25.67
N ASN A 37 8.33 9.73 26.14
CA ASN A 37 9.53 9.66 25.29
C ASN A 37 9.48 8.48 24.29
N GLU A 38 10.52 8.37 23.47
CA GLU A 38 10.64 7.33 22.44
C GLU A 38 10.67 5.91 23.02
N SER A 39 11.42 5.67 24.10
CA SER A 39 11.52 4.33 24.73
C SER A 39 10.18 3.84 25.30
N ASP A 40 9.42 4.74 25.92
CA ASP A 40 8.06 4.46 26.40
C ASP A 40 7.11 4.20 25.22
N THR A 41 7.24 4.98 24.14
CA THR A 41 6.47 4.79 22.90
C THR A 41 6.77 3.43 22.25
N VAL A 42 8.05 3.05 22.15
CA VAL A 42 8.51 1.73 21.65
C VAL A 42 7.91 0.60 22.48
N SER A 43 7.79 0.78 23.79
CA SER A 43 7.20 -0.23 24.68
C SER A 43 5.69 -0.39 24.41
N ILE A 44 4.96 0.71 24.21
CA ILE A 44 3.55 0.65 23.78
C ILE A 44 3.41 -0.01 22.41
N ILE A 45 4.27 0.34 21.44
CA ILE A 45 4.29 -0.27 20.11
C ILE A 45 4.53 -1.78 20.22
N THR A 46 5.50 -2.21 21.03
CA THR A 46 5.78 -3.63 21.27
C THR A 46 4.54 -4.38 21.76
N ASP A 47 3.78 -3.77 22.68
CA ASP A 47 2.53 -4.36 23.19
C ASP A 47 1.42 -4.37 22.12
N ILE A 48 1.35 -3.37 21.24
CA ILE A 48 0.43 -3.37 20.08
C ILE A 48 0.78 -4.52 19.12
N LEU A 49 2.07 -4.69 18.79
CA LEU A 49 2.53 -5.77 17.92
C LEU A 49 2.12 -7.15 18.50
N ALA A 50 2.25 -7.32 19.81
CA ALA A 50 1.86 -8.57 20.46
C ALA A 50 0.33 -8.76 20.56
N ASP A 51 -0.36 -7.84 21.25
CA ASP A 51 -1.77 -8.01 21.60
C ASP A 51 -2.71 -7.79 20.41
N VAL A 52 -2.39 -6.84 19.52
CA VAL A 52 -3.25 -6.49 18.38
C VAL A 52 -2.85 -7.29 17.15
N LEU A 53 -1.56 -7.33 16.82
CA LEU A 53 -1.06 -7.93 15.58
C LEU A 53 -0.69 -9.42 15.72
N GLY A 54 -0.65 -9.94 16.94
CA GLY A 54 -0.59 -11.38 17.22
C GLY A 54 0.82 -11.97 17.23
N TYR A 55 1.85 -11.14 17.32
CA TYR A 55 3.23 -11.60 17.41
C TYR A 55 3.58 -12.07 18.83
N ASP A 56 4.48 -13.05 18.91
CA ASP A 56 5.07 -13.44 20.19
C ASP A 56 6.10 -12.38 20.62
N LYS A 57 5.90 -11.79 21.80
CA LYS A 57 6.74 -10.71 22.32
C LYS A 57 8.20 -11.11 22.56
N TYR A 58 8.47 -12.38 22.84
CA TYR A 58 9.81 -12.86 23.19
C TYR A 58 10.52 -13.55 22.03
N LEU A 59 9.75 -14.14 21.11
CA LEU A 59 10.30 -14.91 20.00
C LEU A 59 10.29 -14.15 18.67
N GLU A 60 9.32 -13.27 18.46
CA GLU A 60 9.05 -12.68 17.15
C GLU A 60 9.25 -11.17 17.08
N ILE A 61 9.41 -10.51 18.23
CA ILE A 61 9.72 -9.08 18.31
C ILE A 61 11.14 -8.91 18.85
N THR A 62 12.03 -8.38 18.01
CA THR A 62 13.41 -8.04 18.39
C THR A 62 13.50 -6.55 18.63
N ARG A 63 14.07 -6.13 19.77
CA ARG A 63 14.42 -4.73 20.05
C ARG A 63 15.87 -4.46 19.66
N GLU A 64 16.18 -3.23 19.27
CA GLU A 64 17.54 -2.75 18.99
C GLU A 64 18.32 -3.70 18.06
N LEU A 65 17.75 -3.95 16.88
CA LEU A 65 18.40 -4.80 15.89
C LEU A 65 19.61 -4.06 15.32
N ALA A 66 20.81 -4.60 15.54
CA ALA A 66 22.05 -4.06 14.98
C ALA A 66 22.04 -4.12 13.44
N ILE A 67 22.20 -2.94 12.83
CA ILE A 67 22.28 -2.73 11.39
C ILE A 67 23.57 -1.95 11.10
N ARG A 68 24.62 -2.69 10.74
CA ARG A 68 26.00 -2.19 10.61
C ARG A 68 26.46 -1.44 11.86
N SER A 69 26.59 -0.11 11.80
CA SER A 69 27.02 0.76 12.90
C SER A 69 25.86 1.49 13.60
N THR A 70 24.62 1.09 13.30
CA THR A 70 23.39 1.70 13.80
C THR A 70 22.43 0.64 14.30
N TYR A 71 21.33 1.03 14.93
CA TYR A 71 20.32 0.11 15.47
C TYR A 71 18.95 0.54 14.97
N CYS A 72 18.14 -0.44 14.54
CA CYS A 72 16.72 -0.22 14.28
C CYS A 72 15.92 -0.57 15.54
N ASP A 73 14.95 0.27 15.90
CA ASP A 73 14.24 0.18 17.19
C ASP A 73 13.58 -1.18 17.40
N LEU A 74 12.84 -1.65 16.40
CA LEU A 74 12.14 -2.92 16.44
C LEU A 74 12.26 -3.67 15.10
N ALA A 75 12.31 -4.99 15.17
CA ALA A 75 12.17 -5.86 14.02
C ALA A 75 11.19 -6.99 14.32
N ILE A 76 10.33 -7.29 13.36
CA ILE A 76 9.47 -8.48 13.41
C ILE A 76 10.23 -9.62 12.73
N LYS A 77 10.46 -10.71 13.45
CA LYS A 77 11.18 -11.90 12.97
C LYS A 77 10.28 -13.11 13.08
N VAL A 78 9.95 -13.72 11.94
CA VAL A 78 9.13 -14.95 11.88
C VAL A 78 9.91 -16.00 11.10
N ASP A 79 9.96 -17.22 11.61
CA ASP A 79 10.72 -18.34 11.02
C ASP A 79 12.18 -17.98 10.71
N ASN A 80 12.81 -17.28 11.66
CA ASN A 80 14.16 -16.73 11.53
C ASN A 80 14.40 -15.67 10.46
N ASN A 81 13.37 -15.24 9.72
CA ASN A 81 13.45 -14.20 8.71
C ASN A 81 12.90 -12.88 9.24
N ILE A 82 13.61 -11.78 8.98
CA ILE A 82 13.11 -10.45 9.32
C ILE A 82 12.03 -10.06 8.31
N GLN A 83 10.83 -9.84 8.81
CA GLN A 83 9.64 -9.54 8.03
C GLN A 83 9.40 -8.04 7.91
N TYR A 84 9.61 -7.30 8.98
CA TYR A 84 9.50 -5.84 9.01
C TYR A 84 10.63 -5.26 9.86
N LEU A 85 11.17 -4.12 9.41
CA LEU A 85 11.90 -3.20 10.27
C LEU A 85 10.98 -2.06 10.67
N ILE A 86 11.05 -1.62 11.91
CA ILE A 86 10.17 -0.60 12.44
C ILE A 86 11.03 0.48 13.10
N GLU A 87 10.94 1.67 12.53
CA GLU A 87 11.51 2.88 13.08
C GLU A 87 10.44 3.58 13.93
N ALA A 88 10.73 3.76 15.21
CA ALA A 88 9.83 4.41 16.16
C ALA A 88 10.30 5.85 16.44
N LYS A 89 9.36 6.69 16.84
CA LYS A 89 9.61 8.04 17.34
C LYS A 89 8.79 8.27 18.60
N ALA A 90 9.18 9.26 19.41
CA ALA A 90 8.37 9.69 20.55
C ALA A 90 6.95 10.12 20.11
N ILE A 91 5.95 9.87 20.97
CA ILE A 91 4.53 9.98 20.60
C ILE A 91 4.10 11.36 20.11
N GLY A 92 4.73 12.42 20.61
CA GLY A 92 4.46 13.81 20.23
C GLY A 92 5.15 14.25 18.92
N ILE A 93 6.05 13.43 18.37
CA ILE A 93 6.85 13.77 17.20
C ILE A 93 6.09 13.47 15.91
N GLU A 94 5.97 14.48 15.06
CA GLU A 94 5.49 14.31 13.70
C GLU A 94 6.49 13.52 12.86
N LEU A 95 5.98 12.55 12.10
CA LEU A 95 6.79 11.73 11.19
C LEU A 95 7.22 12.58 9.98
N LYS A 96 8.51 12.51 9.64
CA LYS A 96 9.14 13.35 8.63
C LYS A 96 10.03 12.52 7.71
N GLU A 97 10.34 13.07 6.54
CA GLU A 97 11.11 12.38 5.50
C GLU A 97 12.50 11.93 5.97
N ASN A 98 13.15 12.69 6.87
CA ASN A 98 14.43 12.29 7.45
C ASN A 98 14.32 11.02 8.31
N HIS A 99 13.22 10.84 9.05
CA HIS A 99 12.97 9.60 9.80
C HIS A 99 12.71 8.43 8.84
N LEU A 100 11.96 8.68 7.75
CA LEU A 100 11.72 7.68 6.72
C LEU A 100 13.03 7.22 6.07
N ARG A 101 13.94 8.14 5.74
CA ARG A 101 15.24 7.79 5.16
C ARG A 101 16.03 6.82 6.05
N GLN A 102 16.01 7.00 7.37
CA GLN A 102 16.65 6.05 8.31
C GLN A 102 16.06 4.65 8.15
N ALA A 103 14.72 4.52 8.19
CA ALA A 103 14.03 3.24 8.03
C ALA A 103 14.35 2.57 6.67
N ILE A 104 14.35 3.36 5.58
CA ILE A 104 14.66 2.86 4.22
C ILE A 104 16.11 2.41 4.12
N ASP A 105 17.06 3.17 4.68
CA ASP A 105 18.48 2.81 4.66
C ASP A 105 18.72 1.50 5.40
N TYR A 106 18.01 1.26 6.50
CA TYR A 106 18.06 -0.01 7.23
C TYR A 106 17.57 -1.18 6.37
N GLY A 107 16.39 -1.06 5.77
CA GLY A 107 15.82 -2.12 4.93
C GLY A 107 16.67 -2.39 3.69
N ALA A 108 17.15 -1.32 3.03
CA ALA A 108 17.98 -1.43 1.84
C ALA A 108 19.31 -2.15 2.10
N ASN A 109 19.97 -1.84 3.23
CA ASN A 109 21.27 -2.43 3.57
C ASN A 109 21.20 -3.92 3.95
N HIS A 110 20.03 -4.41 4.36
CA HIS A 110 19.81 -5.81 4.76
C HIS A 110 18.96 -6.61 3.77
N GLY A 111 18.54 -6.00 2.65
CA GLY A 111 17.68 -6.68 1.68
C GLY A 111 16.27 -6.95 2.21
N ILE A 112 15.80 -6.15 3.18
CA ILE A 112 14.47 -6.29 3.78
C ILE A 112 13.53 -5.29 3.10
N PRO A 113 12.53 -5.77 2.32
CA PRO A 113 11.70 -4.89 1.51
C PRO A 113 10.69 -4.07 2.31
N TRP A 114 10.36 -4.46 3.54
CA TRP A 114 9.21 -3.91 4.26
C TRP A 114 9.65 -3.16 5.51
N VAL A 115 9.26 -1.90 5.59
CA VAL A 115 9.58 -1.02 6.72
C VAL A 115 8.34 -0.28 7.21
N ILE A 116 8.31 0.00 8.51
CA ILE A 116 7.23 0.75 9.16
C ILE A 116 7.86 1.95 9.87
N LEU A 117 7.31 3.14 9.65
CA LEU A 117 7.63 4.33 10.42
C LEU A 117 6.42 4.67 11.31
N THR A 118 6.64 4.84 12.62
CA THR A 118 5.53 5.12 13.55
C THR A 118 5.94 5.91 14.78
N ASN A 119 4.99 6.67 15.35
CA ASN A 119 5.09 7.26 16.69
C ASN A 119 4.04 6.64 17.64
N GLY A 120 3.56 5.44 17.33
CA GLY A 120 2.46 4.76 18.04
C GLY A 120 1.06 5.21 17.57
N ILE A 121 0.88 6.48 17.20
CA ILE A 121 -0.40 7.02 16.70
C ILE A 121 -0.45 6.92 15.17
N SER A 122 0.50 7.53 14.48
CA SER A 122 0.62 7.45 13.02
C SER A 122 1.44 6.23 12.64
N TRP A 123 0.94 5.44 11.72
CA TRP A 123 1.62 4.26 11.16
C TRP A 123 1.72 4.43 9.65
N GLU A 124 2.94 4.37 9.13
CA GLU A 124 3.23 4.46 7.70
C GLU A 124 4.00 3.21 7.28
N ILE A 125 3.40 2.43 6.36
CA ILE A 125 3.94 1.14 5.91
C ILE A 125 4.50 1.34 4.51
N TYR A 126 5.78 1.05 4.34
CA TYR A 126 6.49 1.22 3.08
C TYR A 126 7.04 -0.10 2.54
N LYS A 127 7.09 -0.18 1.22
CA LYS A 127 7.79 -1.23 0.49
C LYS A 127 8.95 -0.62 -0.31
N ILE A 128 10.16 -1.06 -0.04
CA ILE A 128 11.38 -0.68 -0.74
C ILE A 128 11.42 -1.37 -2.10
N ARG A 129 11.69 -0.58 -3.14
CA ARG A 129 12.08 -1.05 -4.46
C ARG A 129 13.60 -1.07 -4.55
N PHE A 130 14.16 -2.27 -4.66
CA PHE A 130 15.59 -2.49 -4.85
C PHE A 130 16.03 -2.18 -6.30
N GLU A 131 15.80 -0.95 -6.73
CA GLU A 131 16.26 -0.41 -8.01
C GLU A 131 17.46 0.54 -7.80
N LYS A 132 18.03 1.07 -8.89
CA LYS A 132 19.14 2.03 -8.84
C LYS A 132 18.68 3.35 -9.47
N PRO A 133 18.48 4.44 -8.68
CA PRO A 133 18.65 4.55 -7.23
C PRO A 133 17.57 3.79 -6.43
N ILE A 134 17.82 3.51 -5.14
CA ILE A 134 16.82 2.90 -4.25
C ILE A 134 15.58 3.80 -4.21
N ASN A 135 14.41 3.17 -4.21
CA ASN A 135 13.14 3.86 -4.21
C ASN A 135 12.15 3.14 -3.30
N TYR A 136 10.97 3.71 -3.07
CA TYR A 136 9.97 3.10 -2.20
C TYR A 136 8.54 3.50 -2.57
N ASP A 137 7.59 2.70 -2.10
CA ASP A 137 6.15 2.97 -2.14
C ASP A 137 5.62 3.13 -0.72
N LEU A 138 4.84 4.19 -0.46
CA LEU A 138 3.92 4.19 0.66
C LEU A 138 2.77 3.23 0.32
N VAL A 139 2.71 2.09 1.01
CA VAL A 139 1.70 1.05 0.76
C VAL A 139 0.39 1.43 1.43
N CYS A 140 0.45 1.81 2.71
CA CYS A 140 -0.68 2.42 3.40
C CYS A 140 -0.23 3.24 4.59
N SER A 141 -1.13 4.09 5.07
CA SER A 141 -1.00 4.76 6.35
C SER A 141 -2.33 4.81 7.11
N PHE A 142 -2.22 4.91 8.43
CA PHE A 142 -3.37 5.10 9.30
C PHE A 142 -3.01 5.78 10.63
N ASN A 143 -4.01 6.43 11.21
CA ASN A 143 -4.00 6.90 12.58
C ASN A 143 -4.65 5.83 13.48
N PHE A 144 -3.88 5.22 14.38
CA PHE A 144 -4.34 4.18 15.29
C PHE A 144 -5.50 4.64 16.17
N LEU A 145 -5.55 5.93 16.54
CA LEU A 145 -6.66 6.52 17.32
C LEU A 145 -7.97 6.60 16.55
N GLU A 146 -7.92 6.51 15.22
CA GLU A 146 -9.07 6.62 14.31
C GLU A 146 -9.47 5.27 13.69
N ILE A 147 -8.65 4.23 13.86
CA ILE A 147 -8.96 2.88 13.40
C ILE A 147 -10.29 2.42 14.00
N ASN A 148 -11.21 2.03 13.12
CA ASN A 148 -12.45 1.40 13.50
C ASN A 148 -12.42 -0.09 13.14
N HIS A 149 -12.24 -0.94 14.14
CA HIS A 149 -12.15 -2.39 13.97
C HIS A 149 -13.42 -3.04 13.38
N LYS A 150 -14.52 -2.29 13.16
CA LYS A 150 -15.74 -2.76 12.48
C LYS A 150 -15.75 -2.44 10.99
N LYS A 151 -14.87 -1.55 10.52
CA LYS A 151 -14.74 -1.19 9.11
C LYS A 151 -13.73 -2.12 8.43
N GLU A 152 -14.16 -2.75 7.35
CA GLU A 152 -13.33 -3.67 6.58
C GLU A 152 -12.02 -3.02 6.12
N VAL A 153 -12.07 -1.79 5.61
CA VAL A 153 -10.86 -1.05 5.16
C VAL A 153 -9.83 -0.89 6.29
N ASP A 154 -10.27 -0.63 7.52
CA ASP A 154 -9.36 -0.48 8.65
C ASP A 154 -8.84 -1.84 9.14
N GLN A 155 -9.68 -2.87 9.07
CA GLN A 155 -9.26 -4.25 9.33
C GLN A 155 -8.21 -4.73 8.32
N GLU A 156 -8.35 -4.42 7.03
CA GLU A 156 -7.37 -4.73 5.98
C GLU A 156 -6.01 -4.10 6.31
N LYS A 157 -5.99 -2.82 6.72
CA LYS A 157 -4.75 -2.11 7.10
C LYS A 157 -4.04 -2.76 8.30
N LEU A 158 -4.79 -3.17 9.33
CA LEU A 158 -4.21 -3.92 10.45
C LEU A 158 -3.75 -5.31 10.01
N PHE A 159 -4.49 -5.95 9.11
CA PHE A 159 -4.24 -7.32 8.70
C PHE A 159 -2.91 -7.46 7.95
N ILE A 160 -2.54 -6.53 7.07
CA ILE A 160 -1.29 -6.63 6.30
C ILE A 160 -0.01 -6.63 7.16
N ILE A 161 -0.09 -6.05 8.37
CA ILE A 161 1.01 -6.04 9.35
C ILE A 161 0.79 -7.02 10.50
N SER A 162 -0.24 -7.87 10.42
CA SER A 162 -0.50 -8.91 11.42
C SER A 162 0.24 -10.21 11.10
N LYS A 163 0.47 -11.04 12.12
CA LYS A 163 1.09 -12.35 11.96
C LYS A 163 0.33 -13.24 10.97
N GLU A 164 -1.00 -13.27 11.05
CA GLU A 164 -1.83 -14.03 10.12
C GLU A 164 -1.79 -13.47 8.70
N GLY A 165 -1.70 -12.14 8.55
CA GLY A 165 -1.56 -11.52 7.23
C GLY A 165 -0.23 -11.87 6.58
N LEU A 166 0.86 -11.89 7.35
CA LEU A 166 2.17 -12.34 6.86
C LEU A 166 2.13 -13.77 6.32
N SER A 167 1.48 -14.69 7.03
CA SER A 167 1.37 -16.10 6.59
C SER A 167 0.58 -16.31 5.30
N LYS A 168 -0.16 -15.28 4.85
CA LYS A 168 -1.00 -15.30 3.64
C LYS A 168 -0.54 -14.33 2.56
N ASP A 169 0.69 -13.82 2.65
CA ASP A 169 1.23 -12.80 1.73
C ASP A 169 0.35 -11.53 1.59
N ALA A 170 -0.47 -11.23 2.60
CA ALA A 170 -1.52 -10.20 2.49
C ALA A 170 -0.97 -8.80 2.17
N ARG A 171 0.25 -8.50 2.62
CA ARG A 171 0.94 -7.23 2.31
C ARG A 171 1.33 -7.11 0.84
N GLU A 172 1.72 -8.21 0.20
CA GLU A 172 2.08 -8.24 -1.21
C GLU A 172 0.82 -8.05 -2.07
N ASP A 173 -0.24 -8.80 -1.75
CA ASP A 173 -1.55 -8.65 -2.39
C ASP A 173 -2.10 -7.22 -2.23
N PHE A 174 -1.97 -6.64 -1.03
CA PHE A 174 -2.39 -5.27 -0.78
C PHE A 174 -1.57 -4.26 -1.57
N HIS A 175 -0.24 -4.43 -1.63
CA HIS A 175 0.62 -3.58 -2.46
C HIS A 175 0.23 -3.67 -3.94
N GLU A 176 0.00 -4.88 -4.46
CA GLU A 176 -0.45 -5.06 -5.83
C GLU A 176 -1.82 -4.41 -6.07
N LYS A 177 -2.77 -4.54 -5.13
CA LYS A 177 -4.09 -3.88 -5.17
C LYS A 177 -3.92 -2.35 -5.24
N VAL A 178 -3.11 -1.75 -4.37
CA VAL A 178 -2.87 -0.29 -4.36
C VAL A 178 -2.18 0.17 -5.66
N GLN A 179 -1.20 -0.59 -6.14
CA GLN A 179 -0.49 -0.27 -7.37
C GLN A 179 -1.39 -0.40 -8.60
N SER A 180 -2.33 -1.34 -8.60
CA SER A 180 -3.20 -1.64 -9.75
C SER A 180 -4.50 -0.86 -9.75
N PHE A 181 -4.97 -0.42 -8.58
CA PHE A 181 -6.21 0.31 -8.42
C PHE A 181 -5.96 1.68 -7.77
N ASN A 182 -5.53 2.62 -8.59
CA ASN A 182 -5.40 4.03 -8.21
C ASN A 182 -5.91 4.95 -9.31
N ARG A 183 -6.12 6.22 -8.96
CA ARG A 183 -6.68 7.23 -9.86
C ARG A 183 -5.90 7.37 -11.17
N PHE A 184 -4.57 7.22 -11.13
CA PHE A 184 -3.71 7.34 -12.30
C PHE A 184 -3.90 6.17 -13.26
N ILE A 185 -4.00 4.94 -12.73
CA ILE A 185 -4.31 3.75 -13.53
C ILE A 185 -5.70 3.87 -14.15
N VAL A 186 -6.72 4.27 -13.36
CA VAL A 186 -8.08 4.48 -13.87
C VAL A 186 -8.11 5.56 -14.96
N GLY A 187 -7.42 6.68 -14.75
CA GLY A 187 -7.28 7.75 -15.75
C GLY A 187 -6.59 7.25 -17.03
N ALA A 188 -5.51 6.48 -16.91
CA ALA A 188 -4.82 5.89 -18.05
C ALA A 188 -5.67 4.88 -18.82
N ILE A 189 -6.53 4.11 -18.13
CA ILE A 189 -7.51 3.22 -18.77
C ILE A 189 -8.59 4.02 -19.51
N ILE A 190 -9.13 5.08 -18.90
CA ILE A 190 -10.16 5.93 -19.53
C ILE A 190 -9.65 6.57 -20.83
N LEU A 191 -8.38 6.98 -20.84
CA LEU A 191 -7.73 7.57 -22.02
C LEU A 191 -7.25 6.53 -23.05
N ASN A 192 -7.46 5.24 -22.82
CA ASN A 192 -7.11 4.19 -23.78
C ASN A 192 -8.02 4.22 -25.02
N GLU A 193 -7.45 3.92 -26.19
CA GLU A 193 -8.17 3.94 -27.47
C GLU A 193 -9.43 3.06 -27.46
N ASN A 194 -9.42 1.90 -26.80
CA ASN A 194 -10.60 1.03 -26.72
C ASN A 194 -11.76 1.68 -25.95
N VAL A 195 -11.46 2.40 -24.87
CA VAL A 195 -12.47 3.13 -24.08
C VAL A 195 -12.95 4.36 -24.85
N VAL A 196 -12.04 5.12 -25.46
CA VAL A 196 -12.38 6.26 -26.34
C VAL A 196 -13.28 5.83 -27.50
N ASN A 197 -12.96 4.70 -28.15
CA ASN A 197 -13.79 4.09 -29.20
C ASN A 197 -15.17 3.67 -28.69
N THR A 198 -15.25 3.19 -27.44
CA THR A 198 -16.53 2.83 -26.82
C THR A 198 -17.38 4.08 -26.58
N ILE A 199 -16.79 5.14 -26.03
CA ILE A 199 -17.47 6.44 -25.84
C ILE A 199 -17.98 6.97 -27.19
N LYS A 200 -17.15 6.92 -28.23
CA LYS A 200 -17.53 7.33 -29.60
C LYS A 200 -18.73 6.55 -30.14
N LYS A 201 -18.77 5.23 -29.91
CA LYS A 201 -19.91 4.38 -30.33
C LYS A 201 -21.19 4.77 -29.60
N GLU A 202 -21.12 5.02 -28.29
CA GLU A 202 -22.29 5.44 -27.52
C GLU A 202 -22.78 6.84 -27.94
N LEU A 203 -21.88 7.78 -28.21
CA LEU A 203 -22.23 9.10 -28.76
C LEU A 203 -22.96 8.97 -30.11
N LYS A 204 -22.49 8.08 -31.00
CA LYS A 204 -23.14 7.82 -32.29
C LYS A 204 -24.52 7.17 -32.16
N LYS A 205 -24.73 6.31 -31.16
CA LYS A 205 -26.07 5.76 -30.86
C LYS A 205 -27.04 6.82 -30.38
N LEU A 206 -26.54 7.76 -29.56
CA LEU A 206 -27.34 8.86 -29.05
C LEU A 206 -27.70 9.86 -30.17
N ASN A 207 -26.79 10.11 -31.11
CA ASN A 207 -27.05 10.91 -32.29
C ASN A 207 -26.22 10.42 -33.50
N ALA A 208 -26.89 9.77 -34.46
CA ALA A 208 -26.24 9.21 -35.64
C ALA A 208 -25.52 10.24 -36.53
N GLY A 209 -25.92 11.52 -36.44
CA GLY A 209 -25.30 12.62 -37.18
C GLY A 209 -24.02 13.17 -36.54
N ILE A 210 -23.64 12.70 -35.35
CA ILE A 210 -22.49 13.25 -34.62
C ILE A 210 -21.17 12.91 -35.32
N LYS A 211 -20.39 13.93 -35.66
CA LYS A 211 -19.06 13.82 -36.26
C LYS A 211 -18.01 14.16 -35.21
N VAL A 212 -17.65 13.15 -34.42
CA VAL A 212 -16.61 13.26 -33.40
C VAL A 212 -15.55 12.19 -33.64
N ASP A 213 -14.28 12.59 -33.60
CA ASP A 213 -13.13 11.68 -33.69
C ASP A 213 -12.56 11.32 -32.31
N ASN A 214 -11.57 10.42 -32.29
CA ASN A 214 -11.00 9.93 -31.04
C ASN A 214 -10.16 11.01 -30.34
N ASP A 215 -9.49 11.88 -31.10
CA ASP A 215 -8.62 12.93 -30.58
C ASP A 215 -9.45 13.99 -29.84
N GLN A 216 -10.61 14.36 -30.39
CA GLN A 216 -11.57 15.27 -29.77
C GLN A 216 -12.08 14.71 -28.44
N ILE A 217 -12.44 13.43 -28.39
CA ILE A 217 -12.91 12.78 -27.15
C ILE A 217 -11.78 12.73 -26.13
N GLN A 218 -10.58 12.35 -26.53
CA GLN A 218 -9.43 12.25 -25.63
C GLN A 218 -9.02 13.62 -25.07
N LYS A 219 -9.08 14.66 -25.90
CA LYS A 219 -8.87 16.05 -25.46
C LYS A 219 -9.92 16.45 -24.43
N MET A 220 -11.20 16.27 -24.72
CA MET A 220 -12.29 16.58 -23.78
C MET A 220 -12.13 15.80 -22.44
N LEU A 221 -11.81 14.51 -22.51
CA LEU A 221 -11.54 13.70 -21.31
C LEU A 221 -10.40 14.27 -20.48
N SER A 222 -9.31 14.69 -21.12
CA SER A 222 -8.12 15.19 -20.40
C SER A 222 -8.26 16.64 -19.91
N SER A 223 -8.98 17.51 -20.62
CA SER A 223 -9.11 18.93 -20.26
C SER A 223 -10.32 19.26 -19.40
N GLU A 224 -11.39 18.49 -19.49
CA GLU A 224 -12.70 18.86 -18.91
C GLU A 224 -13.26 17.81 -17.94
N VAL A 225 -12.96 16.52 -18.13
CA VAL A 225 -13.55 15.43 -17.33
C VAL A 225 -12.61 14.92 -16.23
N LEU A 226 -11.35 14.65 -16.58
CA LEU A 226 -10.35 14.16 -15.64
C LEU A 226 -9.72 15.33 -14.89
N LYS A 227 -9.51 15.14 -13.58
CA LYS A 227 -8.73 16.11 -12.80
C LYS A 227 -7.30 16.16 -13.31
N ARG A 228 -6.73 17.37 -13.36
CA ARG A 228 -5.36 17.60 -13.85
C ARG A 228 -4.30 16.75 -13.15
N ASP A 229 -4.46 16.55 -11.85
CA ASP A 229 -3.55 15.74 -11.01
C ASP A 229 -3.65 14.23 -11.24
N VAL A 230 -4.56 13.76 -12.11
CA VAL A 230 -4.68 12.35 -12.54
C VAL A 230 -3.88 12.08 -13.81
N ILE A 231 -3.64 13.11 -14.63
CA ILE A 231 -3.02 12.99 -15.96
C ILE A 231 -1.60 13.55 -16.02
N GLU A 232 -1.20 14.38 -15.05
CA GLU A 232 0.13 14.98 -14.94
C GLU A 232 0.92 14.39 -13.75
N GLY A 233 2.26 14.51 -13.79
CA GLY A 233 3.18 14.07 -12.75
C GLY A 233 3.72 12.65 -12.92
N ASP A 234 4.68 12.28 -12.08
CA ASP A 234 5.45 11.04 -12.21
C ASP A 234 4.57 9.79 -12.12
N GLU A 235 3.57 9.78 -11.23
CA GLU A 235 2.65 8.65 -11.08
C GLU A 235 1.72 8.47 -12.30
N ALA A 236 1.28 9.58 -12.92
CA ALA A 236 0.51 9.52 -14.16
C ALA A 236 1.35 8.96 -15.31
N ILE A 237 2.62 9.37 -15.42
CA ILE A 237 3.55 8.86 -16.43
C ILE A 237 3.82 7.36 -16.22
N LYS A 238 4.06 6.93 -14.98
CA LYS A 238 4.23 5.51 -14.63
C LYS A 238 2.99 4.68 -14.97
N ALA A 239 1.80 5.18 -14.63
CA ALA A 239 0.54 4.52 -14.95
C ALA A 239 0.34 4.36 -16.47
N GLN A 240 0.58 5.41 -17.25
CA GLN A 240 0.51 5.34 -18.72
C GLN A 240 1.52 4.35 -19.30
N ALA A 241 2.76 4.36 -18.81
CA ALA A 241 3.80 3.42 -19.26
C ALA A 241 3.42 1.96 -18.93
N ARG A 242 2.87 1.71 -17.73
CA ARG A 242 2.36 0.40 -17.31
C ARG A 242 1.23 -0.08 -18.23
N MET A 243 0.25 0.78 -18.50
CA MET A 243 -0.87 0.44 -19.39
C MET A 243 -0.41 0.17 -20.83
N LYS A 244 0.52 0.97 -21.37
CA LYS A 244 1.12 0.72 -22.70
C LYS A 244 1.76 -0.67 -22.77
N ARG A 245 2.52 -1.08 -21.74
CA ARG A 245 3.12 -2.43 -21.69
C ARG A 245 2.06 -3.52 -21.61
N PHE A 246 1.01 -3.32 -20.83
CA PHE A 246 -0.10 -4.27 -20.69
C PHE A 246 -0.82 -4.52 -22.04
N TYR A 247 -1.23 -3.45 -22.73
CA TYR A 247 -1.91 -3.59 -24.02
C TYR A 247 -1.00 -4.18 -25.11
N LYS A 248 0.28 -3.79 -25.16
CA LYS A 248 1.26 -4.40 -26.08
C LYS A 248 1.42 -5.91 -25.84
N LYS A 249 1.41 -6.34 -24.58
CA LYS A 249 1.46 -7.77 -24.24
C LYS A 249 0.20 -8.51 -24.74
N GLN A 250 -0.99 -7.93 -24.56
CA GLN A 250 -2.23 -8.52 -25.08
C GLN A 250 -2.23 -8.65 -26.61
N GLU A 251 -1.81 -7.61 -27.32
CA GLU A 251 -1.71 -7.64 -28.79
C GLU A 251 -0.72 -8.72 -29.27
N SER A 252 0.41 -8.87 -28.58
CA SER A 252 1.41 -9.92 -28.89
C SER A 252 0.90 -11.34 -28.60
N ALA A 253 0.05 -11.51 -27.58
CA ALA A 253 -0.57 -12.80 -27.26
C ALA A 253 -1.67 -13.16 -28.28
N ALA A 254 -2.51 -12.19 -28.65
CA ALA A 254 -3.56 -12.38 -29.65
C ALA A 254 -3.01 -12.69 -31.05
N SER A 255 -1.86 -12.09 -31.40
CA SER A 255 -1.18 -12.38 -32.67
C SER A 255 -0.53 -13.76 -32.69
N LYS A 256 0.07 -14.24 -31.58
CA LYS A 256 0.57 -15.62 -31.48
C LYS A 256 -0.53 -16.68 -31.64
N ILE A 257 -1.67 -16.49 -30.97
CA ILE A 257 -2.84 -17.39 -31.08
C ILE A 257 -3.35 -17.46 -32.53
N LYS A 258 -3.36 -16.34 -33.25
CA LYS A 258 -3.75 -16.31 -34.67
C LYS A 258 -2.75 -17.03 -35.58
N VAL A 259 -1.45 -16.96 -35.29
CA VAL A 259 -0.42 -17.67 -36.08
C VAL A 259 -0.52 -19.18 -35.89
N GLU A 260 -0.75 -19.66 -34.66
CA GLU A 260 -0.96 -21.08 -34.36
C GLU A 260 -2.27 -21.61 -34.97
N ALA A 261 -3.35 -20.83 -34.98
CA ALA A 261 -4.62 -21.22 -35.58
C ALA A 261 -4.61 -21.28 -37.13
N VAL A 262 -3.63 -20.65 -37.79
CA VAL A 262 -3.46 -20.66 -39.25
C VAL A 262 -2.44 -21.73 -39.71
N SER A 263 -1.71 -22.33 -38.77
CA SER A 263 -0.72 -23.39 -39.04
C SER A 263 -1.21 -24.81 -38.72
N VAL A 264 -2.52 -24.96 -38.46
CA VAL A 264 -3.28 -26.23 -38.36
C VAL A 264 -4.25 -26.30 -39.52
#